data_AF-A0A076YGW8-F1
#
_entry.id   AF-A0A076YGW8-F1
#
_cell.length_a   1.000
_cell.length_b   1.000
_cell.length_c   1.000
_cell.angle_alpha   90.00
_cell.angle_beta   90.00
_cell.angle_gamma   90.00
#
_symmetry.space_group_name_H-M   'P 1'
#
loop_
_entity.id
_entity.type
_entity.pdbx_description
1 polymer ?
#
loop_
_entity_poly.entity_id
_entity_poly.type
_entity_poly.pdbx_seq_one_letter_code
_entity_poly.pdbx_strand_id
1 'polypeptide(L)'
;LLALANTDIKVAISVPNEQLLGIGQSNSTAANWVSQNVVAHYPATNITTICVGSEVLTTLPNAAHVLVSALKYIQSALVASNLDRQIKVSTPLSSSIILDSFPPSQAFFNR
;
A
#
# COMPACT_ATOMS: atom_id res chain seq x y z
N LEU A 1 3.99 4.81 -15.40
CA LEU A 1 4.13 6.10 -14.65
C LEU A 1 4.67 7.23 -15.52
N LEU A 2 5.64 7.00 -16.41
CA LEU A 2 6.19 8.06 -17.29
C LEU A 2 5.16 8.90 -18.06
N ALA A 3 4.08 8.29 -18.56
CA ALA A 3 3.02 9.02 -19.26
C ALA A 3 2.25 10.04 -18.39
N LEU A 4 2.35 9.92 -17.06
CA LEU A 4 1.72 10.85 -16.10
C LEU A 4 2.70 11.92 -15.58
N ALA A 5 3.95 11.91 -16.07
CA ALA A 5 4.95 12.89 -15.66
C ALA A 5 4.54 14.31 -16.07
N ASN A 6 4.67 15.27 -15.15
CA ASN A 6 4.36 16.68 -15.33
C ASN A 6 2.89 16.96 -15.72
N THR A 7 1.96 16.07 -15.37
CA THR A 7 0.52 16.24 -15.63
C THR A 7 -0.26 16.80 -14.43
N ASP A 8 0.38 16.95 -13.27
CA ASP A 8 -0.20 17.28 -11.96
C ASP A 8 -1.26 16.29 -11.43
N ILE A 9 -1.58 15.23 -12.19
CA ILE A 9 -2.50 14.17 -11.77
C ILE A 9 -1.93 13.45 -10.54
N LYS A 10 -2.70 13.44 -9.45
CA LYS A 10 -2.36 12.69 -8.24
C LYS A 10 -2.55 11.19 -8.49
N VAL A 11 -1.50 10.42 -8.22
CA VAL A 11 -1.48 8.98 -8.48
C VAL A 11 -1.44 8.23 -7.16
N ALA A 12 -2.33 7.23 -7.04
CA ALA A 12 -2.18 6.13 -6.09
C ALA A 12 -1.66 4.91 -6.84
N ILE A 13 -0.58 4.31 -6.35
CA ILE A 13 -0.01 3.08 -6.94
C ILE A 13 -0.28 1.91 -6.01
N SER A 14 -0.40 0.70 -6.58
CA SER A 14 -0.66 -0.50 -5.79
C SER A 14 0.51 -1.49 -5.84
N VAL A 15 0.83 -2.07 -4.70
CA VAL A 15 1.68 -3.27 -4.60
C VAL A 15 0.81 -4.46 -4.98
N PRO A 16 1.15 -5.22 -6.04
CA PRO A 16 0.41 -6.43 -6.41
C PRO A 16 0.42 -7.48 -5.29
N ASN A 17 -0.68 -8.22 -5.14
CA ASN A 17 -0.83 -9.24 -4.10
C ASN A 17 0.27 -10.32 -4.18
N GLU A 18 0.75 -10.62 -5.39
CA GLU A 18 1.79 -11.62 -5.66
C GLU A 18 3.17 -11.20 -5.12
N GLN A 19 3.41 -9.89 -4.98
CA GLN A 19 4.66 -9.35 -4.44
C GLN A 19 4.62 -9.18 -2.91
N LEU A 20 3.43 -9.32 -2.31
CA LEU A 20 3.20 -9.04 -0.90
C LEU A 20 4.07 -9.91 0.02
N LEU A 21 4.22 -11.20 -0.30
CA LEU A 21 5.02 -12.12 0.53
C LEU A 21 6.49 -11.71 0.56
N GLY A 22 7.09 -11.44 -0.61
CA GLY A 22 8.48 -11.02 -0.70
C GLY A 22 8.75 -9.68 -0.01
N ILE A 23 7.84 -8.73 -0.17
CA ILE A 23 7.92 -7.43 0.50
C ILE A 23 7.71 -7.58 2.01
N GLY A 24 6.75 -8.38 2.45
CA GLY A 24 6.42 -8.59 3.87
C GLY A 24 7.42 -9.42 4.65
N GLN A 25 8.34 -10.12 3.98
CA GLN A 25 9.40 -10.92 4.61
C GLN A 25 10.78 -10.25 4.57
N SER A 26 10.96 -9.19 3.77
CA SER A 26 12.27 -8.58 3.55
C SER A 26 12.18 -7.06 3.39
N ASN A 27 12.83 -6.35 4.31
CA ASN A 27 12.97 -4.89 4.25
C ASN A 27 13.74 -4.42 3.00
N SER A 28 14.72 -5.19 2.54
CA SER A 28 15.52 -4.86 1.36
C SER A 28 14.71 -5.04 0.08
N THR A 29 13.82 -6.04 0.03
CA THR A 29 12.87 -6.22 -1.06
C THR A 29 11.88 -5.05 -1.12
N ALA A 30 11.34 -4.62 0.03
CA ALA A 30 10.48 -3.45 0.12
C ALA A 30 11.20 -2.16 -0.33
N ALA A 31 12.45 -1.95 0.11
CA ALA A 31 13.25 -0.80 -0.29
C ALA A 31 13.55 -0.79 -1.80
N ASN A 32 13.86 -1.95 -2.39
CA ASN A 32 14.02 -2.06 -3.84
C ASN A 32 12.72 -1.73 -4.57
N TRP A 33 11.58 -2.23 -4.08
CA TRP A 33 10.29 -1.92 -4.67
C TRP A 33 9.99 -0.41 -4.66
N VAL A 34 10.21 0.27 -3.54
CA VAL A 34 10.04 1.73 -3.43
C VAL A 34 11.00 2.48 -4.35
N SER A 35 12.27 2.05 -4.41
CA SER A 35 13.26 2.66 -5.31
C SER A 35 12.81 2.60 -6.77
N GLN A 36 12.39 1.42 -7.24
CA GLN A 36 12.02 1.18 -8.62
C GLN A 36 10.68 1.79 -9.03
N ASN A 37 9.68 1.75 -8.14
CA ASN A 37 8.30 2.11 -8.48
C ASN A 37 7.90 3.52 -8.01
N VAL A 38 8.62 4.10 -7.05
CA VAL A 38 8.32 5.42 -6.48
C VAL A 38 9.46 6.40 -6.77
N VAL A 39 10.66 6.13 -6.26
CA VAL A 39 11.78 7.07 -6.32
C VAL A 39 12.19 7.36 -7.76
N ALA A 40 12.20 6.34 -8.63
CA ALA A 40 12.53 6.50 -10.04
C ALA A 40 11.57 7.42 -10.83
N HIS A 41 10.37 7.70 -10.30
CA HIS A 41 9.34 8.48 -10.98
C HIS A 41 8.97 9.79 -10.26
N TYR A 42 9.33 9.93 -8.99
CA TYR A 42 9.09 11.13 -8.19
C TYR A 42 10.27 12.12 -8.34
N PRO A 43 10.04 13.45 -8.42
CA PRO A 43 8.75 14.15 -8.31
C PRO A 43 8.01 14.35 -9.63
N ALA A 44 8.57 13.91 -10.76
CA ALA A 44 7.97 14.16 -12.08
C ALA A 44 6.53 13.61 -12.17
N THR A 45 6.26 12.44 -11.59
CA THR A 45 4.91 11.92 -11.37
C THR A 45 4.47 12.22 -9.93
N ASN A 46 3.30 12.82 -9.77
CA ASN A 46 2.74 13.20 -8.46
C ASN A 46 2.13 12.00 -7.73
N ILE A 47 2.99 11.11 -7.22
CA ILE A 47 2.59 9.95 -6.42
C ILE A 47 2.25 10.42 -5.01
N THR A 48 1.05 10.09 -4.52
CA THR A 48 0.54 10.54 -3.21
C THR A 48 0.25 9.40 -2.25
N THR A 49 -0.03 8.20 -2.78
CA THR A 49 -0.43 7.05 -1.97
C THR A 49 0.13 5.75 -2.54
N ILE A 50 0.57 4.87 -1.65
CA ILE A 50 0.88 3.46 -1.94
C ILE A 50 -0.19 2.60 -1.27
N CYS A 51 -0.94 1.88 -2.09
CA CYS A 51 -1.89 0.85 -1.69
C CYS A 51 -1.15 -0.49 -1.61
N VAL A 52 -0.96 -1.06 -0.42
CA VAL A 52 -0.29 -2.34 -0.27
C VAL A 52 -1.33 -3.46 -0.43
N GLY A 53 -1.30 -4.12 -1.59
CA GLY A 53 -2.26 -5.16 -1.96
C GLY A 53 -3.62 -4.62 -2.43
N SER A 54 -4.52 -5.55 -2.71
CA SER A 54 -5.93 -5.31 -3.01
C SER A 54 -6.77 -6.36 -2.30
N GLU A 55 -7.60 -5.92 -1.34
CA GLU A 55 -8.53 -6.78 -0.61
C GLU A 55 -7.86 -8.02 0.01
N VAL A 56 -6.64 -7.84 0.51
CA VAL A 56 -5.77 -8.95 0.92
C VAL A 56 -6.42 -9.86 1.97
N LEU A 57 -7.14 -9.27 2.94
CA LEU A 57 -7.76 -10.01 4.04
C LEU A 57 -8.92 -10.91 3.60
N THR A 58 -9.53 -10.65 2.43
CA THR A 58 -10.62 -11.45 1.87
C THR A 58 -10.18 -12.33 0.70
N THR A 59 -9.02 -12.05 0.10
CA THR A 59 -8.50 -12.76 -1.09
C THR A 59 -7.37 -13.72 -0.79
N LEU A 60 -6.57 -13.47 0.26
CA LEU A 60 -5.42 -14.29 0.61
C LEU A 60 -5.56 -14.87 2.04
N PRO A 61 -5.66 -16.21 2.18
CA PRO A 61 -5.77 -16.82 3.50
C PRO A 61 -4.49 -16.60 4.31
N ASN A 62 -4.63 -16.32 5.61
CA ASN A 62 -3.52 -16.14 6.56
C ASN A 62 -2.51 -15.03 6.21
N ALA A 63 -2.90 -14.05 5.37
CA ALA A 63 -2.00 -12.99 4.91
C ALA A 63 -1.89 -11.78 5.85
N ALA A 64 -2.68 -11.71 6.93
CA ALA A 64 -2.74 -10.54 7.81
C ALA A 64 -1.37 -10.14 8.39
N HIS A 65 -0.59 -11.10 8.90
CA HIS A 65 0.74 -10.82 9.45
C HIS A 65 1.71 -10.31 8.38
N VAL A 66 1.69 -10.91 7.19
CA VAL A 66 2.53 -10.50 6.07
C VAL A 66 2.15 -9.11 5.58
N LEU A 67 0.85 -8.79 5.51
CA LEU A 67 0.34 -7.48 5.14
C LEU A 67 0.84 -6.39 6.09
N VAL A 68 0.73 -6.61 7.40
CA VAL A 68 1.21 -5.64 8.40
C VAL A 68 2.72 -5.43 8.28
N SER A 69 3.50 -6.49 8.07
CA SER A 69 4.94 -6.36 7.84
C SER A 69 5.25 -5.60 6.54
N ALA A 70 4.53 -5.88 5.45
CA ALA A 70 4.71 -5.18 4.18
C ALA A 70 4.40 -3.67 4.30
N LEU A 71 3.30 -3.31 4.97
CA LEU A 71 2.95 -1.92 5.27
C LEU A 71 4.09 -1.21 6.03
N LYS A 72 4.63 -1.85 7.08
CA LYS A 72 5.73 -1.30 7.88
C LYS A 72 7.01 -1.15 7.05
N TYR A 73 7.38 -2.14 6.24
CA TYR A 73 8.60 -2.08 5.46
C TYR A 73 8.54 -1.07 4.31
N ILE A 74 7.40 -0.94 3.63
CA ILE A 74 7.18 0.14 2.64
C ILE A 74 7.26 1.51 3.31
N GLN A 75 6.63 1.69 4.49
CA GLN A 75 6.74 2.93 5.25
C GLN A 75 8.18 3.26 5.62
N SER A 76 8.94 2.28 6.12
CA SER A 76 10.37 2.47 6.45
C SER A 76 11.21 2.85 5.23
N ALA A 77 10.94 2.26 4.06
CA ALA A 77 11.62 2.60 2.82
C ALA A 77 11.31 4.04 2.35
N LEU A 78 10.07 4.52 2.55
CA LEU A 78 9.72 5.91 2.28
C LEU A 78 10.42 6.87 3.24
N VAL A 79 10.51 6.53 4.53
CA VAL A 79 11.26 7.32 5.53
C VAL A 79 12.73 7.42 5.13
N ALA A 80 13.35 6.30 4.76
CA ALA A 80 14.75 6.29 4.29
C ALA A 80 14.97 7.13 3.01
N SER A 81 13.91 7.34 2.23
CA SER A 81 13.92 8.16 1.02
C SER A 81 13.47 9.61 1.25
N ASN A 82 13.15 10.00 2.50
CA ASN A 82 12.55 11.29 2.86
C ASN A 82 11.23 11.62 2.15
N LEU A 83 10.42 10.61 1.85
CA LEU A 83 9.14 10.72 1.14
C LEU A 83 7.91 10.43 2.03
N ASP A 84 8.11 10.09 3.30
CA ASP A 84 7.06 9.66 4.24
C ASP A 84 6.03 10.76 4.57
N ARG A 85 6.40 12.03 4.38
CA ARG A 85 5.49 13.16 4.58
C ARG A 85 4.59 13.39 3.39
N GLN A 86 5.09 13.11 2.19
CA GLN A 86 4.43 13.37 0.91
C GLN A 86 3.58 12.18 0.45
N ILE A 87 4.05 10.95 0.72
CA ILE A 87 3.43 9.72 0.23
C ILE A 87 2.90 8.92 1.42
N LYS A 88 1.59 8.62 1.41
CA LYS A 88 0.93 7.82 2.45
C LYS A 88 0.89 6.35 2.06
N VAL A 89 0.95 5.48 3.05
CA VAL A 89 0.84 4.02 2.86
C VAL A 89 -0.48 3.56 3.48
N SER A 90 -1.26 2.78 2.74
CA SER A 90 -2.51 2.19 3.20
C SER A 90 -2.74 0.83 2.53
N THR A 91 -3.84 0.14 2.86
CA THR A 91 -4.28 -1.08 2.17
C THR A 91 -5.77 -0.97 1.84
N PRO A 92 -6.18 -1.18 0.57
CA PRO A 92 -7.58 -1.30 0.21
C PRO A 92 -8.20 -2.56 0.79
N LEU A 93 -9.37 -2.41 1.44
CA LEU A 93 -10.11 -3.50 2.05
C LEU A 93 -11.49 -3.62 1.40
N SER A 94 -11.94 -4.87 1.18
CA SER A 94 -13.29 -5.16 0.69
C SER A 94 -14.32 -4.75 1.75
N SER A 95 -15.47 -4.19 1.36
CA SER A 95 -16.56 -3.88 2.30
C SER A 95 -17.11 -5.12 3.01
N SER A 96 -16.88 -6.31 2.46
CA SER A 96 -17.25 -7.61 3.04
C SER A 96 -16.63 -7.88 4.43
N ILE A 97 -15.60 -7.12 4.84
CA ILE A 97 -15.02 -7.25 6.18
C ILE A 97 -15.89 -6.59 7.27
N ILE A 98 -16.84 -5.74 6.88
CA ILE A 98 -17.75 -5.02 7.79
C ILE A 98 -18.94 -5.93 8.10
N LEU A 99 -19.12 -6.24 9.38
CA LEU A 99 -20.28 -6.97 9.92
C LEU A 99 -21.33 -5.98 10.44
N ASP A 100 -22.59 -6.41 10.43
CA ASP A 100 -23.77 -5.63 10.87
C ASP A 100 -23.75 -4.18 10.36
N SER A 101 -23.58 -4.04 9.04
CA SER A 101 -23.33 -2.74 8.38
C SER A 101 -24.50 -1.75 8.45
N PHE A 102 -25.69 -2.18 8.90
CA PHE A 102 -26.86 -1.32 9.06
C PHE A 102 -27.53 -1.50 10.43
N PRO A 103 -27.80 -0.41 11.17
CA PRO A 103 -27.46 0.98 10.84
C PRO A 103 -25.94 1.22 10.86
N PRO A 104 -25.39 2.19 10.08
CA PRO A 104 -23.95 2.41 10.02
C PRO A 104 -23.28 2.66 11.38
N SER A 105 -24.02 3.15 12.37
CA SER A 105 -23.55 3.35 13.75
C SER A 105 -23.28 2.07 14.53
N GLN A 106 -23.75 0.90 14.05
CA GLN A 106 -23.54 -0.41 14.67
C GLN A 106 -22.52 -1.27 13.93
N ALA A 107 -22.03 -0.83 12.76
CA ALA A 107 -21.08 -1.55 11.95
C ALA A 107 -19.77 -1.82 12.71
N PHE A 108 -19.22 -3.03 12.60
CA PHE A 108 -17.97 -3.41 13.23
C PHE A 108 -17.15 -4.38 12.36
N PHE A 109 -15.86 -4.49 12.62
CA PHE A 109 -15.01 -5.54 12.03
C PHE A 109 -14.98 -6.76 12.95
N ASN A 110 -14.83 -7.96 12.38
CA ASN A 110 -14.61 -9.16 13.19
C ASN A 110 -13.40 -8.99 14.12
N ARG A 111 -13.48 -9.57 15.33
CA ARG A 111 -12.39 -9.57 16.32
C ARG A 111 -11.41 -10.71 16.07
#